data_AF-A0A9P1N726-F1
#
_entry.id   AF-A0A9P1N726-F1
#
_cell.length_a   1.000
_cell.length_b   1.000
_cell.length_c   1.000
_cell.angle_alpha   90.00
_cell.angle_beta   90.00
_cell.angle_gamma   90.00
#
_symmetry.space_group_name_H-M   'P 1'
#
loop_
_entity.id
_entity.type
_entity.pdbx_description
1 polymer ?
#
loop_
_entity_poly.entity_id
_entity_poly.type
_entity_poly.pdbx_seq_one_letter_code
_entity_poly.pdbx_strand_id
1 'polypeptide(L)'
;MTSTASPTQAKPEKKSTDPILSINFNQDAKFISVGHQEGYMFYKTLDILDSSNLHYEGENASTPFGNECVILERLFSSALMVVVSQREPRVMHIYNITNKKIICDHKFTQSILSVRINRERIVVCLEDCIYIYSLNDMKMMHNIQDTPPNPNGLIDLSTNTGESLLAYPGSTENGAVHIFDAKSLSSVNTFVAHDGSLAALKFNLAGTMLATASTKGTVIRVYSIPAGTRLFEFRRGMSRCVTIYSLAFSSDSAYLCSSSNTETIHVFKLDKTEEVEKKPEEVPEAAGWFDVINRTVSAYMPTQVTDLMTTERSFATARLPGVTKRNVVSIITNLNQNYVMVATSDGFVFTYRLDPNGGELDLVKQHKIGPNAEGTCRGPMSPGGGTDASKLHNQVPNVDDVEDFPPMSHPIG
;
A
#
# COMPACT_ATOMS: atom_id res chain seq x y z
N MET A 1 46.13 33.59 42.97
CA MET A 1 45.49 32.26 42.88
C MET A 1 44.21 32.43 42.07
N THR A 2 44.32 32.30 40.75
CA THR A 2 43.20 32.40 39.81
C THR A 2 42.84 30.99 39.37
N SER A 3 41.65 30.54 39.78
CA SER A 3 41.07 29.23 39.48
C SER A 3 40.56 29.21 38.05
N THR A 4 41.23 28.50 37.15
CA THR A 4 40.74 28.19 35.81
C THR A 4 39.82 26.97 35.86
N ALA A 5 38.52 27.19 35.70
CA ALA A 5 37.55 26.13 35.48
C ALA A 5 37.71 25.58 34.05
N SER A 6 37.84 24.26 33.94
CA SER A 6 37.82 23.53 32.68
C SER A 6 36.39 23.51 32.10
N PRO A 7 36.22 23.65 30.77
CA PRO A 7 34.89 23.51 30.17
C PRO A 7 34.54 22.03 30.08
N THR A 8 33.46 21.65 30.74
CA THR A 8 32.80 20.36 30.59
C THR A 8 32.36 20.21 29.13
N GLN A 9 33.04 19.38 28.36
CA GLN A 9 32.58 18.99 27.03
C GLN A 9 31.25 18.25 27.17
N ALA A 10 30.16 18.88 26.72
CA ALA A 10 28.90 18.19 26.50
C ALA A 10 29.15 17.05 25.49
N LYS A 11 28.87 15.81 25.91
CA LYS A 11 28.81 14.68 24.98
C LYS A 11 27.81 15.04 23.88
N PRO A 12 28.13 14.83 22.59
CA PRO A 12 27.13 14.99 21.54
C PRO A 12 26.01 13.99 21.81
N GLU A 13 24.79 14.50 22.01
CA GLU A 13 23.58 13.67 21.94
C GLU A 13 23.58 12.97 20.59
N LYS A 14 23.85 11.66 20.60
CA LYS A 14 23.51 10.81 19.45
C LYS A 14 21.99 10.86 19.32
N LYS A 15 21.47 11.74 18.46
CA LYS A 15 20.15 11.53 17.85
C LYS A 15 20.26 10.30 16.97
N SER A 16 20.15 9.12 17.58
CA SER A 16 19.82 7.90 16.85
C SER A 16 18.44 8.15 16.24
N THR A 17 18.38 8.45 14.95
CA THR A 17 17.12 8.41 14.23
C THR A 17 16.82 6.94 14.01
N ASP A 18 15.97 6.36 14.84
CA ASP A 18 15.64 4.94 14.67
C ASP A 18 15.01 4.74 13.28
N PRO A 19 15.64 3.93 12.41
CA PRO A 19 15.25 3.83 11.02
C PRO A 19 13.93 3.07 10.89
N ILE A 20 13.06 3.56 10.00
CA ILE A 20 11.92 2.77 9.49
C ILE A 20 12.50 1.67 8.60
N LEU A 21 12.20 0.43 8.95
CA LEU A 21 12.67 -0.77 8.25
C LEU A 21 11.66 -1.25 7.20
N SER A 22 10.37 -1.09 7.49
CA SER A 22 9.28 -1.43 6.57
C SER A 22 8.16 -0.42 6.64
N ILE A 23 7.54 -0.12 5.50
CA ILE A 23 6.35 0.71 5.41
C ILE A 23 5.42 0.18 4.32
N ASN A 24 4.14 0.02 4.63
CA ASN A 24 3.16 -0.45 3.64
C ASN A 24 1.75 0.05 3.97
N PHE A 25 0.88 0.06 2.97
CA PHE A 25 -0.56 0.14 3.21
C PHE A 25 -1.12 -1.29 3.34
N ASN A 26 -2.12 -1.47 4.20
CA ASN A 26 -2.87 -2.72 4.22
C ASN A 26 -3.76 -2.84 2.96
N GLN A 27 -4.40 -4.00 2.79
CA GLN A 27 -5.13 -4.41 1.57
C GLN A 27 -6.18 -3.41 1.09
N ASP A 28 -6.88 -2.75 2.02
CA ASP A 28 -7.93 -1.76 1.75
C ASP A 28 -7.50 -0.32 2.05
N ALA A 29 -6.20 -0.09 2.23
CA ALA A 29 -5.58 1.20 2.51
C ALA A 29 -6.19 1.96 3.72
N LYS A 30 -6.80 1.25 4.67
CA LYS A 30 -7.30 1.83 5.93
C LYS A 30 -6.20 2.03 6.97
N PHE A 31 -5.09 1.30 6.83
CA PHE A 31 -3.95 1.38 7.74
C PHE A 31 -2.65 1.53 6.98
N ILE A 32 -1.75 2.34 7.55
CA ILE A 32 -0.33 2.35 7.23
C ILE A 32 0.38 1.53 8.30
N SER A 33 1.11 0.50 7.88
CA SER A 33 1.99 -0.30 8.73
C SER A 33 3.41 0.26 8.69
N VAL A 34 4.04 0.40 9.85
CA VAL A 34 5.42 0.87 10.00
C VAL A 34 6.17 -0.10 10.91
N GLY A 35 7.15 -0.81 10.35
CA GLY A 35 8.10 -1.63 11.10
C GLY A 35 9.37 -0.84 11.37
N HIS A 36 9.89 -0.94 12.60
CA HIS A 36 11.08 -0.22 13.04
C HIS A 36 11.95 -1.12 13.93
N GLN A 37 13.05 -0.57 14.44
CA GLN A 37 14.02 -1.35 15.22
C GLN A 37 13.43 -1.93 16.50
N GLU A 38 12.50 -1.27 17.18
CA GLU A 38 12.00 -1.71 18.49
C GLU A 38 10.59 -2.31 18.43
N GLY A 39 9.98 -2.37 17.25
CA GLY A 39 8.67 -2.99 17.06
C GLY A 39 7.93 -2.46 15.85
N TYR A 40 6.64 -2.18 16.02
CA TYR A 40 5.73 -1.86 14.93
C TYR A 40 4.65 -0.84 15.33
N MET A 41 4.15 -0.11 14.33
CA MET A 41 3.08 0.86 14.47
C MET A 41 2.08 0.75 13.32
N PHE A 42 0.80 0.96 13.62
CA PHE A 42 -0.29 1.08 12.65
C PHE A 42 -1.00 2.41 12.80
N TYR A 43 -1.06 3.17 11.72
CA TYR A 43 -1.78 4.45 11.65
C TYR A 43 -3.04 4.29 10.81
N LYS A 44 -4.19 4.74 11.32
CA LYS A 44 -5.43 4.78 10.53
C LYS A 44 -5.32 5.90 9.50
N THR A 45 -5.62 5.61 8.25
CA THR A 45 -5.51 6.60 7.16
C THR A 45 -6.54 7.73 7.29
N LEU A 46 -7.72 7.45 7.84
CA LEU A 46 -8.70 8.48 8.15
C LEU A 46 -8.26 9.42 9.30
N ASP A 47 -7.59 8.89 10.33
CA ASP A 47 -7.07 9.74 11.42
C ASP A 47 -6.03 10.73 10.88
N ILE A 48 -5.26 10.35 9.86
CA ILE A 48 -4.35 11.24 9.14
C ILE A 48 -5.12 12.36 8.43
N LEU A 49 -6.25 12.05 7.79
CA LEU A 49 -7.10 13.06 7.13
C LEU A 49 -7.79 14.01 8.11
N ASP A 50 -8.10 13.57 9.32
CA ASP A 50 -8.99 14.33 10.22
C ASP A 50 -8.22 15.01 11.37
N SER A 51 -7.14 14.40 11.87
CA SER A 51 -6.47 14.84 13.10
C SER A 51 -5.19 15.64 12.86
N SER A 52 -4.89 16.58 13.76
CA SER A 52 -3.57 17.25 13.83
C SER A 52 -2.54 16.36 14.53
N ASN A 53 -2.93 15.70 15.62
CA ASN A 53 -2.11 14.74 16.35
C ASN A 53 -2.45 13.32 15.92
N LEU A 54 -1.44 12.54 15.54
CA LEU A 54 -1.65 11.16 15.13
C LEU A 54 -1.64 10.21 16.33
N HIS A 55 -2.62 9.32 16.33
CA HIS A 55 -2.63 8.13 17.17
C HIS A 55 -2.17 6.92 16.36
N TYR A 56 -1.54 5.95 17.03
CA TYR A 56 -1.17 4.68 16.43
C TYR A 56 -1.52 3.50 17.36
N GLU A 57 -1.75 2.35 16.75
CA GLU A 57 -1.84 1.04 17.41
C GLU A 57 -0.48 0.34 17.23
N GLY A 58 0.21 -0.05 18.29
CA GLY A 58 1.53 -0.66 18.13
C GLY A 58 2.23 -1.03 19.42
N GLU A 59 3.38 -1.67 19.28
CA GLU A 59 4.31 -1.99 20.36
C GLU A 59 5.69 -1.46 19.99
N ASN A 60 6.30 -0.72 20.91
CA ASN A 60 7.61 -0.07 20.71
C ASN A 60 8.68 -0.60 21.66
N ALA A 61 8.44 -1.72 22.34
CA ALA A 61 9.43 -2.34 23.21
C ALA A 61 9.13 -3.83 23.34
N SER A 62 10.17 -4.65 23.17
CA SER A 62 10.19 -6.10 23.46
C SER A 62 9.00 -6.89 22.91
N THR A 63 8.92 -7.00 21.59
CA THR A 63 7.94 -7.87 20.92
C THR A 63 8.32 -9.36 21.10
N PRO A 64 7.35 -10.29 21.17
CA PRO A 64 7.63 -11.72 21.34
C PRO A 64 8.41 -12.36 20.17
N PHE A 65 8.33 -11.79 18.98
CA PHE A 65 9.02 -12.22 17.75
C PHE A 65 10.32 -11.45 17.49
N GLY A 66 10.79 -10.69 18.48
CA GLY A 66 12.01 -9.91 18.39
C GLY A 66 11.86 -8.58 17.65
N ASN A 67 12.92 -7.79 17.81
CA ASN A 67 13.08 -6.46 17.26
C ASN A 67 13.38 -6.48 15.75
N GLU A 68 13.41 -5.31 15.11
CA GLU A 68 13.78 -5.11 13.70
C GLU A 68 12.77 -5.72 12.71
N CYS A 69 11.51 -5.25 12.74
CA CYS A 69 10.45 -5.74 11.84
C CYS A 69 10.66 -5.27 10.39
N VAL A 70 10.88 -6.21 9.46
CA VAL A 70 11.16 -5.91 8.03
C VAL A 70 10.01 -6.29 7.09
N ILE A 71 9.13 -7.20 7.50
CA ILE A 71 7.87 -7.50 6.80
C ILE A 71 6.77 -7.45 7.85
N LEU A 72 5.71 -6.68 7.55
CA LEU A 72 4.60 -6.42 8.45
C LEU A 72 3.29 -6.36 7.66
N GLU A 73 2.55 -7.47 7.69
CA GLU A 73 1.32 -7.65 6.94
C GLU A 73 0.16 -7.89 7.90
N ARG A 74 -0.71 -6.90 8.07
CA ARG A 74 -1.95 -7.03 8.85
C ARG A 74 -3.07 -7.51 7.93
N LEU A 75 -3.91 -8.43 8.40
CA LEU A 75 -5.10 -8.81 7.64
C LEU A 75 -6.19 -7.75 7.81
N PHE A 76 -6.34 -6.87 6.82
CA PHE A 76 -7.29 -5.75 6.82
C PHE A 76 -7.22 -4.96 8.14
N SER A 77 -8.34 -4.83 8.84
CA SER A 77 -8.45 -4.18 10.16
C SER A 77 -8.45 -5.17 11.32
N SER A 78 -8.23 -6.47 11.06
CA SER A 78 -8.28 -7.51 12.10
C SER A 78 -7.07 -7.44 13.04
N ALA A 79 -7.09 -8.23 14.12
CA ALA A 79 -5.96 -8.39 15.01
C ALA A 79 -4.87 -9.32 14.47
N LEU A 80 -5.11 -10.02 13.35
CA LEU A 80 -4.17 -10.97 12.79
C LEU A 80 -3.10 -10.24 11.98
N MET A 81 -1.85 -10.58 12.25
CA MET A 81 -0.67 -9.97 11.66
C MET A 81 0.37 -11.04 11.35
N VAL A 82 1.06 -10.88 10.23
CA VAL A 82 2.25 -11.65 9.89
C VAL A 82 3.47 -10.75 9.99
N VAL A 83 4.50 -11.25 10.67
CA VAL A 83 5.75 -10.53 10.90
C VAL A 83 6.94 -11.39 10.49
N VAL A 84 7.92 -10.76 9.86
CA VAL A 84 9.28 -11.30 9.70
C VAL A 84 10.26 -10.25 10.24
N SER A 85 11.16 -10.68 11.12
CA SER A 85 12.19 -9.82 11.69
C SER A 85 13.50 -9.94 10.91
N GLN A 86 14.34 -8.91 10.95
CA GLN A 86 15.66 -8.93 10.32
C GLN A 86 16.59 -9.97 10.97
N ARG A 87 16.37 -10.29 12.25
CA ARG A 87 17.15 -11.28 13.01
C ARG A 87 16.76 -12.71 12.67
N GLU A 88 15.49 -12.94 12.36
CA GLU A 88 14.96 -14.23 11.96
C GLU A 88 14.33 -14.15 10.56
N PRO A 89 15.12 -13.84 9.49
CA PRO A 89 14.58 -13.56 8.16
C PRO A 89 13.96 -14.79 7.49
N ARG A 90 14.11 -15.97 8.10
CA ARG A 90 13.58 -17.26 7.62
C ARG A 90 12.41 -17.76 8.46
N VAL A 91 11.90 -16.94 9.37
CA VAL A 91 10.79 -17.30 10.26
C VAL A 91 9.65 -16.34 10.00
N MET A 92 8.50 -16.89 9.63
CA MET A 92 7.25 -16.18 9.57
C MET A 92 6.52 -16.36 10.89
N HIS A 93 6.30 -15.26 11.62
CA HIS A 93 5.52 -15.26 12.85
C HIS A 93 4.09 -14.84 12.54
N ILE A 94 3.12 -15.67 12.92
CA ILE A 94 1.70 -15.30 12.88
C ILE A 94 1.33 -14.81 14.28
N TYR A 95 0.92 -13.56 14.38
CA TYR A 95 0.74 -12.84 15.65
C TYR A 95 -0.66 -12.27 15.77
N ASN A 96 -1.21 -12.31 16.98
CA ASN A 96 -2.45 -11.63 17.33
C ASN A 96 -2.14 -10.36 18.14
N ILE A 97 -2.43 -9.21 17.54
CA ILE A 97 -2.16 -7.88 18.07
C ILE A 97 -2.95 -7.62 19.36
N THR A 98 -4.20 -8.08 19.45
CA THR A 98 -5.10 -7.76 20.58
C THR A 98 -4.66 -8.47 21.85
N ASN A 99 -4.34 -9.76 21.77
CA ASN A 99 -3.93 -10.55 22.93
C ASN A 99 -2.41 -10.63 23.13
N LYS A 100 -1.64 -10.05 22.19
CA LYS A 100 -0.18 -9.98 22.21
C LYS A 100 0.51 -11.34 22.24
N LYS A 101 0.01 -12.30 21.47
CA LYS A 101 0.54 -13.67 21.40
C LYS A 101 0.88 -14.10 19.99
N ILE A 102 1.97 -14.84 19.87
CA ILE A 102 2.28 -15.65 18.70
C ILE A 102 1.27 -16.79 18.64
N ILE A 103 0.58 -16.90 17.51
CA ILE A 103 -0.33 -18.01 17.19
C ILE A 103 0.50 -19.23 16.78
N CYS A 104 1.40 -19.04 15.81
CA CYS A 104 2.35 -20.05 15.36
C CYS A 104 3.49 -19.44 14.54
N ASP A 105 4.56 -20.22 14.39
CA ASP A 105 5.72 -19.88 13.58
C ASP A 105 5.91 -20.89 12.45
N HIS A 106 6.32 -20.41 11.28
CA HIS A 106 6.73 -21.25 10.16
C HIS A 106 8.17 -20.92 9.76
N LYS A 107 9.01 -21.96 9.69
CA LYS A 107 10.43 -21.82 9.35
C LYS A 107 10.67 -22.25 7.91
N PHE A 108 11.51 -21.49 7.22
CA PHE A 108 11.86 -21.67 5.83
C PHE A 108 13.36 -21.95 5.67
N THR A 109 13.72 -22.55 4.55
CA THR A 109 15.13 -22.86 4.22
C THR A 109 15.91 -21.61 3.84
N GLN A 110 15.27 -20.70 3.10
CA GLN A 110 15.81 -19.41 2.67
C GLN A 110 15.06 -18.24 3.30
N SER A 111 15.62 -17.03 3.15
CA SER A 111 15.02 -15.79 3.64
C SER A 111 13.70 -15.51 2.94
N ILE A 112 12.71 -15.09 3.73
CA ILE A 112 11.42 -14.64 3.24
C ILE A 112 11.62 -13.25 2.62
N LEU A 113 11.25 -13.12 1.35
CA LEU A 113 11.38 -11.86 0.62
C LEU A 113 10.09 -11.06 0.64
N SER A 114 8.94 -11.73 0.66
CA SER A 114 7.63 -11.09 0.69
C SER A 114 6.58 -12.01 1.29
N VAL A 115 5.61 -11.41 1.96
CA VAL A 115 4.39 -12.09 2.43
C VAL A 115 3.19 -11.31 1.93
N ARG A 116 2.16 -12.02 1.49
CA ARG A 116 0.85 -11.46 1.16
C ARG A 116 -0.23 -12.27 1.85
N ILE A 117 -1.27 -11.57 2.34
CA ILE A 117 -2.35 -12.20 3.10
C ILE A 117 -3.70 -11.66 2.65
N ASN A 118 -4.65 -12.56 2.42
CA ASN A 118 -6.06 -12.24 2.23
C ASN A 118 -6.91 -13.06 3.21
N ARG A 119 -8.24 -13.08 3.04
CA ARG A 119 -9.15 -13.77 3.98
C ARG A 119 -9.11 -15.30 3.91
N GLU A 120 -8.44 -15.87 2.91
CA GLU A 120 -8.39 -17.32 2.70
C GLU A 120 -6.96 -17.88 2.77
N ARG A 121 -5.95 -17.08 2.42
CA ARG A 121 -4.58 -17.52 2.20
C ARG A 121 -3.53 -16.59 2.80
N ILE A 122 -2.43 -17.19 3.22
CA ILE A 122 -1.13 -16.53 3.41
C ILE A 122 -0.19 -17.07 2.34
N VAL A 123 0.43 -16.18 1.58
CA VAL A 123 1.40 -16.50 0.53
C VAL A 123 2.76 -15.98 0.95
N VAL A 124 3.77 -16.84 0.90
CA VAL A 124 5.15 -16.53 1.30
C VAL A 124 6.06 -16.73 0.09
N CYS A 125 6.75 -15.68 -0.32
CA CYS A 125 7.69 -15.69 -1.44
C CYS A 125 9.13 -15.77 -0.93
N LEU A 126 9.85 -16.77 -1.41
CA LEU A 126 11.31 -16.87 -1.33
C LEU A 126 11.88 -16.45 -2.69
N GLU A 127 13.18 -16.67 -2.93
CA GLU A 127 13.82 -16.30 -4.19
C GLU A 127 13.36 -17.18 -5.36
N ASP A 128 13.17 -18.48 -5.16
CA ASP A 128 12.91 -19.47 -6.20
C ASP A 128 11.67 -20.37 -5.92
N CYS A 129 10.90 -20.04 -4.89
CA CYS A 129 9.69 -20.76 -4.54
C CYS A 129 8.66 -19.91 -3.82
N ILE A 130 7.39 -20.33 -3.91
CA ILE A 130 6.26 -19.67 -3.28
C ILE A 130 5.44 -20.68 -2.49
N TYR A 131 5.24 -20.44 -1.19
CA TYR A 131 4.42 -21.26 -0.32
C TYR A 131 3.04 -20.64 -0.14
N ILE A 132 2.01 -21.49 -0.15
CA ILE A 132 0.61 -21.10 0.04
C ILE A 132 0.07 -21.82 1.26
N TYR A 133 -0.38 -21.06 2.25
CA TYR A 133 -0.97 -21.54 3.49
C TYR A 133 -2.46 -21.19 3.55
N SER A 134 -3.23 -22.04 4.21
CA SER A 134 -4.62 -21.76 4.59
C SER A 134 -4.64 -20.81 5.78
N LEU A 135 -5.44 -19.75 5.70
CA LEU A 135 -5.64 -18.83 6.82
C LEU A 135 -6.46 -19.47 7.97
N ASN A 136 -7.30 -20.46 7.66
CA ASN A 136 -8.21 -21.04 8.65
C ASN A 136 -7.49 -21.90 9.70
N ASP A 137 -6.54 -22.72 9.26
CA ASP A 137 -5.83 -23.69 10.10
C ASP A 137 -4.31 -23.50 10.13
N MET A 138 -3.81 -22.45 9.46
CA MET A 138 -2.38 -22.09 9.38
C MET A 138 -1.50 -23.21 8.83
N LYS A 139 -2.05 -24.11 8.01
CA LYS A 139 -1.29 -25.20 7.40
C LYS A 139 -0.85 -24.86 5.98
N MET A 140 0.34 -25.35 5.62
CA MET A 140 0.83 -25.29 4.25
C MET A 140 -0.05 -26.17 3.37
N MET A 141 -0.61 -25.58 2.31
CA MET A 141 -1.47 -26.27 1.34
C MET A 141 -0.72 -26.63 0.07
N HIS A 142 0.16 -25.74 -0.39
CA HIS A 142 0.86 -25.90 -1.66
C HIS A 142 2.21 -25.19 -1.65
N ASN A 143 3.12 -25.68 -2.49
CA ASN A 143 4.43 -25.11 -2.74
C ASN A 143 4.66 -25.06 -4.25
N ILE A 144 4.74 -23.85 -4.81
CA ILE A 144 5.14 -23.63 -6.20
C ILE A 144 6.67 -23.61 -6.20
N GLN A 145 7.27 -24.69 -6.73
CA GLN A 145 8.72 -24.86 -6.81
C GLN A 145 9.24 -24.39 -8.16
N ASP A 146 10.55 -24.18 -8.23
CA ASP A 146 11.28 -23.84 -9.46
C ASP A 146 10.72 -22.59 -10.15
N THR A 147 10.28 -21.59 -9.37
CA THR A 147 9.88 -20.31 -9.95
C THR A 147 11.12 -19.60 -10.49
N PRO A 148 11.00 -18.78 -11.55
CA PRO A 148 12.09 -17.92 -11.98
C PRO A 148 12.63 -17.10 -10.80
N PRO A 149 13.97 -16.89 -10.69
CA PRO A 149 14.56 -16.13 -9.61
C PRO A 149 13.88 -14.76 -9.40
N ASN A 150 13.39 -14.53 -8.19
CA ASN A 150 12.62 -13.37 -7.76
C ASN A 150 13.30 -12.68 -6.55
N PRO A 151 14.51 -12.10 -6.72
CA PRO A 151 15.30 -11.56 -5.62
C PRO A 151 14.64 -10.37 -4.90
N ASN A 152 13.63 -9.76 -5.52
CA ASN A 152 12.86 -8.64 -4.94
C ASN A 152 11.57 -9.09 -4.25
N GLY A 153 11.25 -10.39 -4.24
CA GLY A 153 10.00 -10.91 -3.66
C GLY A 153 8.74 -10.34 -4.31
N LEU A 154 8.79 -10.06 -5.61
CA LEU A 154 7.71 -9.40 -6.33
C LEU A 154 6.52 -10.36 -6.49
N ILE A 155 5.51 -10.18 -5.64
CA ILE A 155 4.23 -10.89 -5.69
C ILE A 155 3.09 -9.97 -5.25
N ASP A 156 1.87 -10.26 -5.71
CA ASP A 156 0.66 -9.68 -5.16
C ASP A 156 -0.47 -10.71 -5.16
N LEU A 157 -1.37 -10.58 -4.18
CA LEU A 157 -2.47 -11.50 -3.93
C LEU A 157 -3.77 -10.73 -3.98
N SER A 158 -4.75 -11.22 -4.76
CA SER A 158 -6.06 -10.62 -4.84
C SER A 158 -6.79 -10.70 -3.49
N THR A 159 -7.63 -9.70 -3.25
CA THR A 159 -8.40 -9.56 -2.01
C THR A 159 -9.86 -9.98 -2.16
N ASN A 160 -10.30 -10.29 -3.39
CA ASN A 160 -11.66 -10.70 -3.71
C ASN A 160 -11.99 -12.06 -3.04
N THR A 161 -13.25 -12.22 -2.63
CA THR A 161 -13.78 -13.42 -1.96
C THR A 161 -14.18 -14.54 -2.92
N GLY A 162 -14.26 -14.28 -4.23
CA GLY A 162 -14.54 -15.32 -5.24
C GLY A 162 -13.32 -16.18 -5.53
N GLU A 163 -12.29 -15.55 -6.09
CA GLU A 163 -11.03 -16.16 -6.52
C GLU A 163 -9.85 -15.55 -5.75
N SER A 164 -8.90 -16.41 -5.34
CA SER A 164 -7.70 -16.01 -4.59
C SER A 164 -6.51 -16.03 -5.54
N LEU A 165 -6.46 -15.06 -6.47
CA LEU A 165 -5.48 -15.00 -7.54
C LEU A 165 -4.15 -14.44 -7.03
N LEU A 166 -3.08 -15.15 -7.33
CA LEU A 166 -1.70 -14.79 -7.08
C LEU A 166 -1.04 -14.41 -8.41
N ALA A 167 -0.38 -13.26 -8.44
CA ALA A 167 0.45 -12.82 -9.56
C ALA A 167 1.93 -12.81 -9.17
N TYR A 168 2.79 -13.36 -10.02
CA TYR A 168 4.24 -13.39 -9.83
C TYR A 168 4.98 -13.43 -11.18
N PRO A 169 6.28 -13.05 -11.24
CA PRO A 169 7.08 -13.11 -12.45
C PRO A 169 7.19 -14.53 -13.02
N GLY A 170 7.00 -14.67 -14.33
CA GLY A 170 7.16 -15.93 -15.08
C GLY A 170 8.44 -16.04 -15.89
N SER A 171 9.30 -15.02 -15.85
CA SER A 171 10.60 -15.05 -16.49
C SER A 171 11.53 -14.02 -15.83
N THR A 172 12.83 -14.27 -15.91
CA THR A 172 13.88 -13.29 -15.59
C THR A 172 14.27 -12.46 -16.81
N GLU A 173 14.01 -12.94 -18.02
CA GLU A 173 14.44 -12.32 -19.28
C GLU A 173 13.46 -11.27 -19.81
N ASN A 174 12.17 -11.47 -19.56
CA ASN A 174 11.11 -10.56 -19.98
C ASN A 174 10.09 -10.33 -18.84
N GLY A 175 9.08 -9.51 -19.12
CA GLY A 175 8.03 -9.16 -18.18
C GLY A 175 6.86 -10.15 -18.15
N ALA A 176 7.13 -11.46 -18.26
CA ALA A 176 6.09 -12.48 -18.12
C ALA A 176 5.47 -12.47 -16.73
N VAL A 177 4.14 -12.62 -16.66
CA VAL A 177 3.35 -12.71 -15.45
C VAL A 177 2.65 -14.06 -15.44
N HIS A 178 2.82 -14.83 -14.36
CA HIS A 178 1.96 -15.97 -14.06
C HIS A 178 0.80 -15.54 -13.18
N ILE A 179 -0.39 -16.05 -13.50
CA ILE A 179 -1.59 -15.97 -12.68
C ILE A 179 -1.91 -17.38 -12.18
N PHE A 180 -1.96 -17.53 -10.87
CA PHE A 180 -2.22 -18.79 -10.19
C PHE A 180 -3.40 -18.60 -9.23
N ASP A 181 -4.35 -19.52 -9.22
CA ASP A 181 -5.44 -19.48 -8.24
C ASP A 181 -5.02 -20.23 -6.98
N ALA A 182 -4.74 -19.48 -5.91
CA ALA A 182 -4.37 -20.00 -4.61
C ALA A 182 -5.56 -20.69 -3.90
N LYS A 183 -6.79 -20.58 -4.41
CA LYS A 183 -7.96 -21.30 -3.91
C LYS A 183 -8.01 -22.72 -4.45
N SER A 184 -8.05 -22.87 -5.78
CA SER A 184 -8.04 -24.18 -6.47
C SER A 184 -6.66 -24.83 -6.56
N LEU A 185 -5.59 -24.09 -6.22
CA LEU A 185 -4.19 -24.53 -6.30
C LEU A 185 -3.78 -24.92 -7.72
N SER A 186 -4.16 -24.09 -8.70
CA SER A 186 -3.91 -24.36 -10.12
C SER A 186 -3.43 -23.12 -10.87
N SER A 187 -2.61 -23.34 -11.90
CA SER A 187 -2.21 -22.28 -12.83
C SER A 187 -3.40 -21.89 -13.70
N VAL A 188 -3.64 -20.58 -13.82
CA VAL A 188 -4.80 -20.03 -14.55
C VAL A 188 -4.38 -19.48 -15.90
N ASN A 189 -3.34 -18.64 -15.92
CA ASN A 189 -2.89 -17.97 -17.14
C ASN A 189 -1.43 -17.52 -17.05
N THR A 190 -0.80 -17.30 -18.19
CA THR A 190 0.52 -16.68 -18.31
C THR A 190 0.54 -15.75 -19.51
N PHE A 191 1.00 -14.52 -19.33
CA PHE A 191 1.11 -13.55 -20.43
C PHE A 191 2.35 -12.67 -20.29
N VAL A 192 2.88 -12.18 -21.41
CA VAL A 192 4.05 -11.29 -21.43
C VAL A 192 3.59 -9.84 -21.31
N ALA A 193 3.79 -9.24 -20.14
CA ALA A 193 3.34 -7.89 -19.88
C ALA A 193 4.30 -6.80 -20.39
N HIS A 194 5.60 -7.09 -20.43
CA HIS A 194 6.66 -6.17 -20.85
C HIS A 194 7.81 -6.92 -21.53
N ASP A 195 8.61 -6.23 -22.35
CA ASP A 195 9.77 -6.85 -23.00
C ASP A 195 10.93 -7.13 -22.02
N GLY A 196 11.00 -6.37 -20.93
CA GLY A 196 11.99 -6.53 -19.87
C GLY A 196 11.35 -6.94 -18.54
N SER A 197 12.19 -7.41 -17.61
CA SER A 197 11.79 -7.94 -16.31
C SER A 197 10.86 -6.99 -15.55
N LEU A 198 9.96 -7.57 -14.76
CA LEU A 198 9.00 -6.83 -13.94
C LEU A 198 9.70 -6.12 -12.77
N ALA A 199 9.24 -4.93 -12.45
CA ALA A 199 9.64 -4.16 -11.26
C ALA A 199 8.48 -3.96 -10.27
N ALA A 200 7.24 -3.91 -10.76
CA ALA A 200 6.06 -3.76 -9.92
C ALA A 200 4.87 -4.51 -10.53
N LEU A 201 4.03 -5.09 -9.67
CA LEU A 201 2.73 -5.65 -10.02
C LEU A 201 1.75 -5.43 -8.87
N LYS A 202 0.49 -5.09 -9.17
CA LYS A 202 -0.54 -4.85 -8.17
C LYS A 202 -1.93 -5.18 -8.70
N PHE A 203 -2.70 -5.97 -7.98
CA PHE A 203 -4.13 -6.18 -8.22
C PHE A 203 -4.95 -4.97 -7.74
N ASN A 204 -6.06 -4.71 -8.41
CA ASN A 204 -7.12 -3.90 -7.84
C ASN A 204 -7.86 -4.67 -6.72
N LEU A 205 -8.65 -3.96 -5.91
CA LEU A 205 -9.37 -4.56 -4.76
C LEU A 205 -10.35 -5.67 -5.20
N ALA A 206 -10.92 -5.53 -6.40
CA ALA A 206 -11.83 -6.52 -6.99
C ALA A 206 -11.12 -7.74 -7.59
N GLY A 207 -9.79 -7.75 -7.71
CA GLY A 207 -9.03 -8.85 -8.33
C GLY A 207 -9.25 -9.02 -9.84
N THR A 208 -9.94 -8.08 -10.49
CA THR A 208 -10.29 -8.12 -11.92
C THR A 208 -9.28 -7.41 -12.82
N MET A 209 -8.37 -6.63 -12.23
CA MET A 209 -7.32 -5.92 -12.95
C MET A 209 -5.96 -6.09 -12.28
N LEU A 210 -4.91 -6.15 -13.09
CA LEU A 210 -3.51 -6.15 -12.64
C LEU A 210 -2.73 -5.03 -13.33
N ALA A 211 -2.21 -4.08 -12.55
CA ALA A 211 -1.25 -3.10 -13.01
C ALA A 211 0.16 -3.68 -12.96
N THR A 212 0.99 -3.38 -13.95
CA THR A 212 2.37 -3.87 -14.07
C THR A 212 3.30 -2.79 -14.59
N ALA A 213 4.56 -2.82 -14.16
CA ALA A 213 5.63 -2.00 -14.71
C ALA A 213 6.92 -2.83 -14.80
N SER A 214 7.73 -2.57 -15.82
CA SER A 214 9.06 -3.16 -15.98
C SER A 214 10.14 -2.38 -15.23
N THR A 215 11.34 -2.95 -15.15
CA THR A 215 12.55 -2.28 -14.63
C THR A 215 12.94 -1.01 -15.39
N LYS A 216 12.48 -0.82 -16.63
CA LYS A 216 12.62 0.46 -17.34
C LYS A 216 11.72 1.55 -16.74
N GLY A 217 10.56 1.18 -16.18
CA GLY A 217 9.62 2.12 -15.53
C GLY A 217 9.06 3.24 -16.41
N THR A 218 9.20 3.13 -17.74
CA THR A 218 8.75 4.16 -18.69
C THR A 218 7.25 4.05 -18.99
N VAL A 219 6.72 2.82 -18.92
CA VAL A 219 5.35 2.47 -19.28
C VAL A 219 4.74 1.66 -18.15
N ILE A 220 3.49 1.95 -17.84
CA ILE A 220 2.67 1.19 -16.89
C ILE A 220 1.51 0.61 -17.69
N ARG A 221 1.24 -0.68 -17.52
CA ARG A 221 0.17 -1.39 -18.22
C ARG A 221 -0.80 -2.00 -17.24
N VAL A 222 -2.08 -1.98 -17.60
CA VAL A 222 -3.15 -2.61 -16.81
C VAL A 222 -3.79 -3.69 -17.65
N TYR A 223 -3.98 -4.86 -17.05
CA TYR A 223 -4.53 -6.06 -17.70
C TYR A 223 -5.82 -6.49 -17.03
N SER A 224 -6.78 -7.00 -17.80
CA SER A 224 -7.92 -7.73 -17.28
C SER A 224 -7.48 -9.09 -16.78
N ILE A 225 -7.96 -9.49 -15.62
CA ILE A 225 -7.66 -10.77 -14.99
C ILE A 225 -8.96 -11.58 -14.86
N PRO A 226 -8.92 -12.90 -15.11
CA PRO A 226 -7.74 -13.74 -15.39
C PRO A 226 -7.29 -13.77 -16.86
N ALA A 227 -8.03 -13.14 -17.79
CA ALA A 227 -7.82 -13.29 -19.23
C ALA A 227 -6.43 -12.83 -19.74
N GLY A 228 -5.76 -11.90 -19.05
CA GLY A 228 -4.47 -11.36 -19.47
C GLY A 228 -4.56 -10.37 -20.64
N THR A 229 -5.76 -9.89 -20.99
CA THR A 229 -5.95 -8.87 -22.03
C THR A 229 -5.51 -7.50 -21.53
N ARG A 230 -4.65 -6.80 -22.28
CA ARG A 230 -4.23 -5.43 -21.94
C ARG A 230 -5.43 -4.48 -22.08
N LEU A 231 -5.79 -3.80 -21.00
CA LEU A 231 -6.85 -2.80 -20.96
C LEU A 231 -6.31 -1.39 -21.16
N PHE A 232 -5.18 -1.07 -20.52
CA PHE A 232 -4.62 0.28 -20.53
C PHE A 232 -3.09 0.26 -20.69
N GLU A 233 -2.57 1.31 -21.30
CA GLU A 233 -1.14 1.60 -21.37
C GLU A 233 -0.88 3.10 -21.16
N PHE A 234 -0.08 3.41 -20.14
CA PHE A 234 0.22 4.78 -19.74
C PHE A 234 1.71 5.06 -19.84
N ARG A 235 2.06 6.25 -20.37
CA ARG A 235 3.44 6.77 -20.30
C ARG A 235 3.57 7.67 -19.08
N ARG A 236 4.45 7.29 -18.14
CA ARG A 236 4.70 8.02 -16.89
C ARG A 236 5.44 9.37 -17.12
N GLY A 237 6.04 9.61 -18.27
CA GLY A 237 6.68 10.90 -18.57
C GLY A 237 7.65 10.83 -19.74
N MET A 238 8.55 11.82 -19.86
CA MET A 238 9.63 11.80 -20.85
C MET A 238 10.50 10.55 -20.67
N SER A 239 11.12 10.08 -21.76
CA SER A 239 11.78 8.79 -22.00
C SER A 239 12.90 8.33 -21.04
N ARG A 240 13.00 8.91 -19.85
CA ARG A 240 13.94 8.51 -18.79
C ARG A 240 13.42 7.26 -18.07
N CYS A 241 14.30 6.28 -17.91
CA CYS A 241 14.03 5.11 -17.09
C CYS A 241 13.99 5.50 -15.61
N VAL A 242 13.06 4.90 -14.87
CA VAL A 242 12.87 5.13 -13.43
C VAL A 242 12.59 3.82 -12.72
N THR A 243 12.93 3.75 -11.43
CA THR A 243 12.56 2.61 -10.59
C THR A 243 11.18 2.89 -10.01
N ILE A 244 10.18 2.09 -10.40
CA ILE A 244 8.85 2.13 -9.81
C ILE A 244 8.91 1.49 -8.43
N TYR A 245 8.45 2.20 -7.41
CA TYR A 245 8.43 1.70 -6.04
C TYR A 245 7.08 1.13 -5.64
N SER A 246 5.98 1.73 -6.12
CA SER A 246 4.63 1.32 -5.72
C SER A 246 3.61 1.67 -6.79
N LEU A 247 2.60 0.81 -6.90
CA LEU A 247 1.40 0.97 -7.71
C LEU A 247 0.20 0.74 -6.80
N ALA A 248 -0.85 1.54 -6.92
CA ALA A 248 -2.09 1.33 -6.17
C ALA A 248 -3.31 1.80 -6.94
N PHE A 249 -4.35 0.96 -6.97
CA PHE A 249 -5.66 1.33 -7.49
C PHE A 249 -6.46 2.09 -6.43
N SER A 250 -7.36 2.97 -6.87
CA SER A 250 -8.46 3.40 -6.03
C SER A 250 -9.42 2.24 -5.74
N SER A 251 -10.18 2.34 -4.65
CA SER A 251 -11.11 1.30 -4.20
C SER A 251 -12.19 0.96 -5.25
N ASP A 252 -12.61 1.96 -6.04
CA ASP A 252 -13.55 1.86 -7.16
C ASP A 252 -12.89 1.43 -8.49
N SER A 253 -11.56 1.26 -8.51
CA SER A 253 -10.76 0.98 -9.72
C SER A 253 -10.89 2.06 -10.83
N ALA A 254 -11.28 3.28 -10.49
CA ALA A 254 -11.35 4.41 -11.43
C ALA A 254 -9.98 5.09 -11.65
N TYR A 255 -9.04 4.91 -10.72
CA TYR A 255 -7.72 5.52 -10.78
C TYR A 255 -6.61 4.51 -10.44
N LEU A 256 -5.44 4.74 -11.00
CA LEU A 256 -4.19 4.06 -10.66
C LEU A 256 -3.14 5.13 -10.33
N CYS A 257 -2.50 5.04 -9.17
CA CYS A 257 -1.35 5.87 -8.86
C CYS A 257 -0.04 5.08 -8.90
N SER A 258 1.04 5.78 -9.20
CA SER A 258 2.38 5.23 -9.27
C SER A 258 3.40 6.18 -8.65
N SER A 259 4.26 5.60 -7.81
CA SER A 259 5.40 6.27 -7.22
C SER A 259 6.72 5.65 -7.70
N SER A 260 7.79 6.43 -7.66
CA SER A 260 9.10 6.04 -8.16
C SER A 260 10.24 6.64 -7.33
N ASN A 261 11.48 6.43 -7.79
CA ASN A 261 12.67 7.14 -7.30
C ASN A 261 12.74 8.62 -7.72
N THR A 262 11.72 9.14 -8.42
CA THR A 262 11.57 10.57 -8.71
C THR A 262 10.58 11.21 -7.75
N GLU A 263 10.66 12.53 -7.59
CA GLU A 263 9.77 13.30 -6.72
C GLU A 263 8.31 13.36 -7.23
N THR A 264 8.04 12.87 -8.44
CA THR A 264 6.72 12.96 -9.06
C THR A 264 5.92 11.68 -8.90
N ILE A 265 4.75 11.82 -8.29
CA ILE A 265 3.71 10.79 -8.25
C ILE A 265 2.80 11.00 -9.45
N HIS A 266 2.46 9.93 -10.15
CA HIS A 266 1.59 9.95 -11.31
C HIS A 266 0.27 9.29 -10.95
N VAL A 267 -0.84 9.91 -11.35
CA VAL A 267 -2.18 9.34 -11.27
C VAL A 267 -2.70 9.21 -12.69
N PHE A 268 -3.23 8.04 -13.01
CA PHE A 268 -3.86 7.70 -14.27
C PHE A 268 -5.34 7.44 -14.01
N LYS A 269 -6.19 7.94 -14.91
CA LYS A 269 -7.61 7.65 -14.89
C LYS A 269 -7.88 6.42 -15.74
N LEU A 270 -8.73 5.52 -15.26
CA LEU A 270 -9.04 4.23 -15.89
C LEU A 270 -10.43 4.29 -16.53
N ASP A 271 -10.63 5.27 -17.42
CA ASP A 271 -11.87 5.38 -18.18
C ASP A 271 -11.86 4.32 -19.27
N LYS A 272 -12.79 3.35 -19.24
CA LYS A 272 -12.97 2.42 -20.37
C LYS A 272 -13.28 3.27 -21.60
N THR A 273 -12.30 3.45 -22.48
CA THR A 273 -12.58 3.89 -23.83
C THR A 273 -13.38 2.75 -24.44
N GLU A 274 -14.70 2.92 -24.55
CA GLU A 274 -15.43 2.16 -25.55
C GLU A 274 -14.67 2.45 -26.85
N GLU A 275 -14.04 1.42 -27.41
CA GLU A 275 -13.55 1.49 -28.77
C GLU A 275 -14.77 1.88 -29.60
N VAL A 276 -14.88 3.16 -29.94
CA VAL A 276 -15.81 3.60 -30.95
C VAL A 276 -15.32 2.89 -32.20
N GLU A 277 -15.96 1.77 -32.55
CA GLU A 277 -15.89 1.21 -33.88
C GLU A 277 -16.12 2.39 -34.81
N LYS A 278 -15.06 2.87 -35.46
CA LYS A 278 -15.18 3.88 -36.49
C LYS A 278 -15.96 3.22 -37.62
N LYS A 279 -17.29 3.36 -37.60
CA LYS A 279 -18.11 3.17 -38.77
C LYS A 279 -17.50 4.02 -39.88
N PRO A 280 -17.27 3.46 -41.08
CA PRO A 280 -16.82 4.27 -42.19
C PRO A 280 -17.88 5.34 -42.46
N GLU A 281 -17.56 6.60 -42.17
CA GLU A 281 -18.41 7.73 -42.54
C GLU A 281 -18.44 7.84 -44.06
N GLU A 282 -19.65 7.90 -44.61
CA GLU A 282 -19.91 8.20 -46.01
C GLU A 282 -19.34 9.59 -46.35
N VAL A 283 -18.55 9.66 -47.42
CA VAL A 283 -17.88 10.88 -47.87
C VAL A 283 -18.91 11.83 -48.50
N PRO A 284 -19.08 13.09 -48.02
CA PRO A 284 -19.85 14.08 -48.74
C PRO A 284 -19.09 14.51 -50.01
N GLU A 285 -19.77 14.57 -51.16
CA GLU A 285 -19.20 14.86 -52.50
C GLU A 285 -18.67 16.31 -52.70
N ALA A 286 -18.26 17.02 -51.65
CA ALA A 286 -17.78 18.40 -51.77
C ALA A 286 -16.69 18.79 -50.77
N ALA A 287 -15.66 17.96 -50.59
CA ALA A 287 -14.49 18.32 -49.79
C ALA A 287 -13.26 18.57 -50.69
N GLY A 288 -12.76 19.81 -50.66
CA GLY A 288 -11.64 20.27 -51.46
C GLY A 288 -10.33 19.54 -51.16
N TRP A 289 -9.46 19.50 -52.16
CA TRP A 289 -8.20 18.74 -52.20
C TRP A 289 -7.26 18.97 -50.99
N PHE A 290 -7.36 20.11 -50.31
CA PHE A 290 -6.60 20.41 -49.09
C PHE A 290 -7.01 19.57 -47.87
N ASP A 291 -8.28 19.19 -47.76
CA ASP A 291 -8.79 18.37 -46.65
C ASP A 291 -8.41 16.89 -46.83
N VAL A 292 -8.31 16.44 -48.08
CA VAL A 292 -7.86 15.10 -48.46
C VAL A 292 -6.39 14.88 -48.12
N ILE A 293 -5.53 15.90 -48.27
CA ILE A 293 -4.08 15.79 -47.98
C ILE A 293 -3.85 15.69 -46.47
N ASN A 294 -4.55 16.48 -45.64
CA ASN A 294 -4.43 16.35 -44.18
C ASN A 294 -4.88 14.96 -43.70
N ARG A 295 -5.90 14.37 -44.34
CA ARG A 295 -6.41 13.03 -43.97
C ARG A 295 -5.54 11.88 -44.48
N THR A 296 -4.83 12.03 -45.61
CA THR A 296 -3.89 11.00 -46.11
C THR A 296 -2.58 10.96 -45.32
N VAL A 297 -2.11 12.07 -44.75
CA VAL A 297 -0.88 12.06 -43.93
C VAL A 297 -1.09 11.25 -42.63
N SER A 298 -2.29 11.25 -42.05
CA SER A 298 -2.61 10.42 -40.87
C SER A 298 -2.66 8.92 -41.18
N ALA A 299 -3.00 8.54 -42.41
CA ALA A 299 -3.10 7.13 -42.85
C ALA A 299 -1.74 6.51 -43.22
N TYR A 300 -0.72 7.34 -43.46
CA TYR A 300 0.65 6.92 -43.79
C TYR A 300 1.66 7.11 -42.64
N MET A 301 1.17 7.40 -41.43
CA MET A 301 2.02 7.41 -40.24
C MET A 301 2.40 5.97 -39.87
N PRO A 302 3.69 5.64 -39.71
CA PRO A 302 4.10 4.36 -39.17
C PRO A 302 3.40 4.13 -37.82
N THR A 303 3.01 2.88 -37.51
CA THR A 303 2.37 2.50 -36.23
C THR A 303 3.12 3.03 -35.01
N GLN A 304 4.44 3.16 -35.11
CA GLN A 304 5.33 3.74 -34.09
C GLN A 304 5.05 5.23 -33.77
N VAL A 305 4.53 6.00 -34.73
CA VAL A 305 4.20 7.43 -34.56
C VAL A 305 2.78 7.59 -34.01
N THR A 306 1.85 6.72 -34.41
CA THR A 306 0.49 6.68 -33.87
C THR A 306 0.50 6.31 -32.39
N ASP A 307 1.26 5.28 -31.98
CA ASP A 307 1.48 4.90 -30.57
C ASP A 307 2.15 6.00 -29.73
N LEU A 308 2.82 6.95 -30.38
CA LEU A 308 3.47 8.07 -29.70
C LEU A 308 2.51 9.26 -29.48
N MET A 309 1.47 9.36 -30.31
CA MET A 309 0.41 10.38 -30.21
C MET A 309 -0.78 9.93 -29.35
N THR A 310 -1.00 8.63 -29.16
CA THR A 310 -2.19 8.10 -28.45
C THR A 310 -1.93 7.64 -27.01
N THR A 311 -0.68 7.51 -26.55
CA THR A 311 -0.42 7.09 -25.17
C THR A 311 -0.84 8.18 -24.19
N GLU A 312 -1.85 7.89 -23.39
CA GLU A 312 -2.33 8.78 -22.34
C GLU A 312 -1.21 9.08 -21.35
N ARG A 313 -1.07 10.36 -21.03
CA ARG A 313 -0.16 10.86 -20.00
C ARG A 313 -0.83 10.73 -18.63
N SER A 314 -0.10 11.10 -17.58
CA SER A 314 -0.70 11.24 -16.25
C SER A 314 -1.91 12.19 -16.29
N PHE A 315 -3.03 11.71 -15.77
CA PHE A 315 -4.24 12.50 -15.52
C PHE A 315 -3.98 13.56 -14.45
N ALA A 316 -3.25 13.19 -13.41
CA ALA A 316 -2.83 14.12 -12.36
C ALA A 316 -1.43 13.80 -11.85
N THR A 317 -0.76 14.78 -11.26
CA THR A 317 0.59 14.61 -10.70
C THR A 317 0.74 15.31 -9.35
N ALA A 318 1.38 14.66 -8.39
CA ALA A 318 1.82 15.29 -7.16
C ALA A 318 3.35 15.37 -7.11
N ARG A 319 3.89 16.38 -6.42
CA ARG A 319 5.32 16.50 -6.16
C ARG A 319 5.63 16.33 -4.68
N LEU A 320 6.51 15.39 -4.38
CA LEU A 320 7.03 15.15 -3.04
C LEU A 320 8.06 16.21 -2.65
N PRO A 321 8.01 16.75 -1.41
CA PRO A 321 8.99 17.71 -0.95
C PRO A 321 10.32 17.01 -0.60
N GLY A 322 11.27 17.00 -1.53
CA GLY A 322 12.66 16.56 -1.33
C GLY A 322 13.04 15.27 -2.06
N VAL A 323 14.35 14.96 -2.03
CA VAL A 323 14.92 13.78 -2.72
C VAL A 323 14.35 12.50 -2.09
N THR A 324 13.56 11.79 -2.87
CA THR A 324 12.73 10.68 -2.37
C THR A 324 13.55 9.44 -2.03
N LYS A 325 13.50 9.04 -0.75
CA LYS A 325 13.83 7.68 -0.32
C LYS A 325 12.67 6.73 -0.69
N ARG A 326 12.80 5.44 -0.38
CA ARG A 326 11.76 4.42 -0.65
C ARG A 326 10.41 4.91 -0.15
N ASN A 327 9.37 4.76 -0.96
CA ASN A 327 8.04 5.24 -0.64
C ASN A 327 6.98 4.26 -1.17
N VAL A 328 5.80 4.30 -0.54
CA VAL A 328 4.61 3.55 -0.92
C VAL A 328 3.46 4.51 -1.13
N VAL A 329 2.62 4.24 -2.12
CA VAL A 329 1.49 5.10 -2.47
C VAL A 329 0.18 4.34 -2.34
N SER A 330 -0.89 5.06 -2.03
CA SER A 330 -2.26 4.56 -2.10
C SER A 330 -3.23 5.68 -2.47
N ILE A 331 -4.42 5.31 -2.95
CA ILE A 331 -5.56 6.21 -3.12
C ILE A 331 -6.62 5.82 -2.10
N ILE A 332 -7.01 6.76 -1.26
CA ILE A 332 -8.12 6.58 -0.31
C ILE A 332 -9.28 7.48 -0.69
N THR A 333 -10.50 7.06 -0.34
CA THR A 333 -11.71 7.83 -0.56
C THR A 333 -12.35 8.17 0.78
N ASN A 334 -12.62 9.45 1.03
CA ASN A 334 -13.36 9.90 2.19
C ASN A 334 -14.45 10.88 1.73
N LEU A 335 -15.72 10.63 2.11
CA LEU A 335 -16.87 11.48 1.73
C LEU A 335 -16.93 11.82 0.22
N ASN A 336 -16.74 10.81 -0.64
CA ASN A 336 -16.67 10.95 -2.11
C ASN A 336 -15.51 11.80 -2.67
N GLN A 337 -14.54 12.18 -1.83
CA GLN A 337 -13.30 12.82 -2.27
C GLN A 337 -12.15 11.81 -2.24
N ASN A 338 -11.41 11.73 -3.34
CA ASN A 338 -10.21 10.90 -3.44
C ASN A 338 -8.98 11.67 -2.96
N TYR A 339 -8.10 10.98 -2.26
CA TYR A 339 -6.82 11.49 -1.79
C TYR A 339 -5.71 10.53 -2.16
N VAL A 340 -4.62 11.06 -2.71
CA VAL A 340 -3.38 10.30 -2.91
C VAL A 340 -2.55 10.42 -1.65
N MET A 341 -2.30 9.31 -0.98
CA MET A 341 -1.43 9.25 0.20
C MET A 341 -0.09 8.63 -0.18
N VAL A 342 1.00 9.26 0.25
CA VAL A 342 2.36 8.77 0.03
C VAL A 342 3.06 8.67 1.37
N ALA A 343 3.49 7.46 1.73
CA ALA A 343 4.22 7.21 2.96
C ALA A 343 5.68 6.89 2.64
N THR A 344 6.62 7.54 3.32
CA THR A 344 8.04 7.55 2.96
C THR A 344 8.90 6.93 4.07
N SER A 345 10.02 6.29 3.69
CA SER A 345 10.91 5.61 4.64
C SER A 345 11.71 6.54 5.55
N ASP A 346 11.68 7.85 5.34
CA ASP A 346 12.20 8.86 6.27
C ASP A 346 11.17 9.32 7.31
N GLY A 347 9.98 8.71 7.34
CA GLY A 347 9.00 8.89 8.40
C GLY A 347 8.04 10.04 8.16
N PHE A 348 7.62 10.23 6.92
CA PHE A 348 6.55 11.17 6.59
C PHE A 348 5.40 10.47 5.84
N VAL A 349 4.21 11.04 6.01
CA VAL A 349 3.07 10.77 5.15
C VAL A 349 2.57 12.08 4.57
N PHE A 350 2.44 12.13 3.26
CA PHE A 350 1.93 13.26 2.49
C PHE A 350 0.57 12.89 1.93
N THR A 351 -0.40 13.77 2.09
CA THR A 351 -1.76 13.58 1.58
C THR A 351 -2.07 14.68 0.58
N TYR A 352 -2.34 14.28 -0.65
CA TYR A 352 -2.73 15.17 -1.74
C TYR A 352 -4.21 14.97 -2.08
N ARG A 353 -4.93 16.06 -2.33
CA ARG A 353 -6.32 15.97 -2.81
C ARG A 353 -6.31 15.70 -4.32
N LEU A 354 -7.03 14.65 -4.75
CA LEU A 354 -7.20 14.34 -6.17
C LEU A 354 -8.39 15.11 -6.73
N ASP A 355 -8.14 16.13 -7.55
CA ASP A 355 -9.19 16.86 -8.25
C ASP A 355 -9.83 15.97 -9.35
N PRO A 356 -11.16 15.93 -9.48
CA PRO A 356 -11.85 15.21 -10.57
C PRO A 356 -11.49 15.68 -11.98
N ASN A 357 -10.90 16.87 -12.13
CA ASN A 357 -10.42 17.41 -13.41
C ASN A 357 -8.94 17.10 -13.67
N GLY A 358 -8.23 16.50 -12.70
CA GLY A 358 -6.83 16.16 -12.81
C GLY A 358 -5.89 17.35 -12.59
N GLY A 359 -4.70 17.31 -13.20
CA GLY A 359 -3.69 18.36 -13.07
C GLY A 359 -2.72 18.19 -11.89
N GLU A 360 -2.16 19.29 -11.39
CA GLU A 360 -1.26 19.26 -10.23
C GLU A 360 -2.07 19.11 -8.94
N LEU A 361 -1.68 18.16 -8.09
CA LEU A 361 -2.42 17.84 -6.88
C LEU A 361 -1.99 18.73 -5.71
N ASP A 362 -2.97 19.27 -4.99
CA ASP A 362 -2.75 20.08 -3.79
C ASP A 362 -2.31 19.22 -2.60
N LEU A 363 -1.18 19.56 -1.97
CA LEU A 363 -0.80 18.98 -0.68
C LEU A 363 -1.72 19.51 0.42
N VAL A 364 -2.53 18.63 1.01
CA VAL A 364 -3.50 18.99 2.06
C VAL A 364 -2.89 18.81 3.45
N LYS A 365 -2.18 17.70 3.64
CA LYS A 365 -1.61 17.34 4.95
C LYS A 365 -0.25 16.69 4.82
N GLN A 366 0.57 16.93 5.85
CA GLN A 366 1.84 16.26 6.08
C GLN A 366 1.91 15.88 7.55
N HIS A 367 2.24 14.63 7.84
CA HIS A 367 2.51 14.17 9.20
C HIS A 367 3.80 13.40 9.27
N LYS A 368 4.41 13.43 10.46
CA LYS A 368 5.52 12.54 10.80
C LYS A 368 4.98 11.22 11.34
N ILE A 369 5.58 10.10 10.92
CA ILE A 369 5.23 8.74 11.32
C ILE A 369 6.49 7.97 11.74
N GLY A 370 6.31 6.87 12.48
CA GLY A 370 7.40 6.03 12.96
C GLY A 370 7.93 6.43 14.35
N PRO A 371 9.03 5.82 14.79
CA PRO A 371 9.53 5.92 16.18
C PRO A 371 9.88 7.34 16.61
N ASN A 372 10.24 8.20 15.65
CA ASN A 372 10.62 9.59 15.92
C ASN A 372 9.45 10.58 15.84
N ALA A 373 8.20 10.11 15.73
CA ALA A 373 7.00 10.95 15.68
C ALA A 373 6.44 11.19 17.09
N GLU A 374 6.05 12.44 17.38
CA GLU A 374 5.29 12.78 18.58
C GLU A 374 3.85 12.27 18.40
N GLY A 375 3.58 11.04 18.81
CA GLY A 375 2.26 10.41 18.71
C GLY A 375 1.90 9.67 20.00
N THR A 376 0.62 9.66 20.36
CA THR A 376 0.12 8.90 21.52
C THR A 376 -0.37 7.53 21.08
N CYS A 377 0.19 6.48 21.69
CA CYS A 377 -0.24 5.10 21.46
C CYS A 377 -1.66 4.88 22.00
N ARG A 378 -2.55 4.30 21.19
CA ARG A 378 -3.84 3.78 21.66
C ARG A 378 -3.77 2.26 21.69
N GLY A 379 -4.20 1.66 22.80
CA GLY A 379 -4.40 0.21 22.88
C GLY A 379 -5.44 -0.28 21.86
N PRO A 380 -5.41 -1.56 21.45
CA PRO A 380 -6.35 -2.11 20.47
C PRO A 380 -7.80 -1.94 20.95
N MET A 381 -8.64 -1.30 20.13
CA MET A 381 -10.07 -1.18 20.43
C MET A 381 -10.77 -2.53 20.23
N SER A 382 -11.42 -3.03 21.29
CA SER A 382 -12.33 -4.18 21.21
C SER A 382 -13.54 -3.85 20.32
N PRO A 383 -14.06 -4.78 19.51
CA PRO A 383 -15.28 -4.55 18.75
C PRO A 383 -16.50 -4.78 19.65
N GLY A 384 -17.24 -3.71 19.98
CA GLY A 384 -18.58 -3.83 20.57
C GLY A 384 -18.96 -2.69 21.51
N GLY A 385 -19.94 -1.88 21.09
CA GLY A 385 -20.60 -0.88 21.91
C GLY A 385 -21.20 0.22 21.06
N GLY A 386 -22.42 -0.03 20.57
CA GLY A 386 -23.19 0.94 19.80
C GLY A 386 -23.44 2.25 20.55
N THR A 387 -23.72 3.27 19.76
CA THR A 387 -24.16 4.61 20.14
C THR A 387 -25.25 4.59 21.21
N ASP A 388 -25.13 5.44 22.23
CA ASP A 388 -26.29 6.15 22.75
C ASP A 388 -25.91 7.60 23.06
N ALA A 389 -26.54 8.50 22.32
CA ALA A 389 -26.52 9.92 22.57
C ALA A 389 -27.91 10.31 23.08
N SER A 390 -28.10 10.37 24.39
CA SER A 390 -29.18 11.17 24.98
C SER A 390 -28.78 11.71 26.36
N LYS A 391 -28.55 13.02 26.35
CA LYS A 391 -28.54 14.05 27.41
C LYS A 391 -29.09 13.71 28.80
N LEU A 392 -28.41 14.33 29.78
CA LEU A 392 -28.84 14.91 31.07
C LEU A 392 -29.14 13.99 32.27
N HIS A 393 -28.27 14.15 33.28
CA HIS A 393 -28.54 14.33 34.72
C HIS A 393 -29.59 13.44 35.40
N ASN A 394 -29.11 12.46 36.18
CA ASN A 394 -29.53 12.23 37.57
C ASN A 394 -28.65 11.12 38.18
N GLN A 395 -27.88 11.49 39.21
CA GLN A 395 -27.27 10.50 40.11
C GLN A 395 -28.38 9.88 40.96
N VAL A 396 -28.43 8.55 41.00
CA VAL A 396 -29.18 7.80 42.01
C VAL A 396 -28.15 7.18 42.95
N PRO A 397 -28.23 7.42 44.28
CA PRO A 397 -27.23 6.92 45.24
C PRO A 397 -27.29 5.40 45.42
N ASN A 398 -26.12 4.81 45.65
CA ASN A 398 -25.94 3.39 45.98
C ASN A 398 -26.49 3.11 47.39
N VAL A 399 -27.26 2.02 47.55
CA VAL A 399 -28.04 1.73 48.78
C VAL A 399 -27.28 0.83 49.76
N ASP A 400 -26.04 0.46 49.48
CA ASP A 400 -25.31 -0.56 50.26
C ASP A 400 -24.04 -0.08 50.99
N ASP A 401 -23.80 1.23 51.13
CA ASP A 401 -22.63 1.75 51.87
C ASP A 401 -23.04 2.47 53.17
N VAL A 402 -22.78 1.84 54.32
CA VAL A 402 -23.23 2.27 55.68
C VAL A 402 -22.11 2.95 56.49
N GLU A 403 -21.03 3.43 55.89
CA GLU A 403 -19.89 4.02 56.63
C GLU A 403 -19.55 5.48 56.27
N ASP A 404 -20.53 6.33 55.95
CA ASP A 404 -20.24 7.74 55.62
C ASP A 404 -21.16 8.77 56.32
N PHE A 405 -21.29 8.66 57.64
CA PHE A 405 -21.88 9.73 58.47
C PHE A 405 -20.87 10.29 59.49
N PRO A 406 -20.37 11.53 59.31
CA PRO A 406 -19.71 12.28 60.37
C PRO A 406 -20.73 12.95 61.31
N PRO A 407 -20.38 13.23 62.58
CA PRO A 407 -21.31 13.65 63.62
C PRO A 407 -21.81 15.09 63.45
N MET A 408 -23.12 15.30 63.63
CA MET A 408 -23.75 16.62 63.62
C MET A 408 -23.41 17.42 64.89
N SER A 409 -22.83 18.60 64.72
CA SER A 409 -22.73 19.64 65.73
C SER A 409 -23.80 20.71 65.52
N HIS A 410 -24.69 20.90 66.48
CA HIS A 410 -25.55 22.08 66.57
C HIS A 410 -24.82 23.22 67.32
N PRO A 411 -25.04 24.47 66.90
CA PRO A 411 -25.22 25.54 67.87
C PRO A 411 -26.56 26.27 67.68
N ILE A 412 -27.09 26.62 68.84
CA ILE A 412 -28.31 27.35 69.14
C ILE A 412 -28.15 28.82 68.72
N GLY A 413 -29.23 29.42 68.22
CA GLY A 413 -29.35 30.86 67.98
C GLY A 413 -30.46 31.19 67.00
#